data_AF-A0A2D5ZIX2-F1
#
_entry.id   AF-A0A2D5ZIX2-F1
#
_cell.length_a   1.000
_cell.length_b   1.000
_cell.length_c   1.000
_cell.angle_alpha   90.00
_cell.angle_beta   90.00
_cell.angle_gamma   90.00
#
_symmetry.space_group_name_H-M   'P 1'
#
loop_
_entity.id
_entity.type
_entity.pdbx_description
1 polymer ?
#
loop_
_entity_poly.entity_id
_entity_poly.type
_entity_poly.pdbx_seq_one_letter_code
_entity_poly.pdbx_strand_id
1 'polypeptide(L)'
;MPKVSKRPKPLLIHELCKGCGRCIESCPKHCIVMGDQINQLSGQVPVVIDLEDCNGCNLCIDACPEPYGLVQEDQPYELSPPPFDRPELTQPAAIPDESIPLSHTEPLVLKGNFAAAVGAVLGGCRHVFGYPITPSTEGAEYMAGLLPRLDGVFLQAISEVATVNHMYGCGAAGLPSLTFTSSPGFSLMLEGISYMVGAELPGVFIDVMRGGPGLGNIAPEQGDIKLACRGLGHGNTYAIVFAPTTPQEMLDLTMEAVRLSFEYRNPVVVLADGYLGQMTGRVTLPKRMVKPGRPSWAVWGDAAHRGNLISSILLNERDQEIHNEHLVEKYERMKATEQRSRRHGDEKAEILVMACNTPTRMAKGAVETLRREGMPLALFQPVTLWPFPIDALAAEWENLSDLVVVEASNGQLEDELRLALHHAELSGVRIHNLRHMGGVLPTEAEIIEKVRFVAGERS
;
A
#
# COMPACT_ATOMS: atom_id res chain seq x y z
N MET A 1 -28.55 36.26 59.87
CA MET A 1 -28.66 35.48 58.61
C MET A 1 -27.89 36.24 57.53
N PRO A 2 -26.79 35.69 56.99
CA PRO A 2 -26.08 36.35 55.89
C PRO A 2 -27.03 36.46 54.69
N LYS A 3 -27.11 37.65 54.08
CA LYS A 3 -27.87 37.87 52.85
C LYS A 3 -27.32 36.92 51.79
N VAL A 4 -28.14 35.97 51.34
CA VAL A 4 -27.81 35.12 50.20
C VAL A 4 -27.62 36.04 48.99
N SER A 5 -26.39 36.18 48.51
CA SER A 5 -26.13 36.94 47.29
C SER A 5 -26.83 36.21 46.14
N LYS A 6 -27.66 36.92 45.36
CA LYS A 6 -28.23 36.36 44.13
C LYS A 6 -27.06 35.91 43.24
N ARG A 7 -27.03 34.62 42.90
CA ARG A 7 -26.06 34.11 41.92
C ARG A 7 -26.47 34.61 40.54
N PRO A 8 -25.51 34.99 39.68
CA PRO A 8 -25.79 35.35 38.31
C PRO A 8 -26.42 34.16 37.59
N LYS A 9 -27.41 34.44 36.74
CA LYS A 9 -28.11 33.42 35.97
C LYS A 9 -27.38 33.20 34.63
N PRO A 10 -27.51 32.02 34.01
CA PRO A 10 -26.92 31.77 32.70
C PRO A 10 -27.64 32.62 31.63
N LEU A 11 -26.85 33.16 30.71
CA LEU A 11 -27.30 33.83 29.50
C LEU A 11 -27.09 32.89 28.31
N LEU A 12 -28.17 32.63 27.57
CA LEU A 12 -28.11 31.87 26.33
C LEU A 12 -27.81 32.79 25.15
N ILE A 13 -26.74 32.52 24.42
CA ILE A 13 -26.47 33.17 23.13
C ILE A 13 -27.11 32.31 22.03
N HIS A 14 -28.33 32.67 21.63
CA HIS A 14 -29.14 31.88 20.70
C HIS A 14 -28.44 31.55 19.37
N GLU A 15 -27.56 32.43 18.89
CA GLU A 15 -26.79 32.27 17.64
C GLU A 15 -25.71 31.20 17.73
N LEU A 16 -25.18 30.95 18.94
CA LEU A 16 -24.11 29.99 19.19
C LEU A 16 -24.60 28.65 19.72
N CYS A 17 -25.89 28.55 20.06
CA CYS A 17 -26.49 27.31 20.55
C CYS A 17 -26.59 26.25 19.43
N LYS A 18 -26.02 25.07 19.67
CA LYS A 18 -26.04 23.92 18.74
C LYS A 18 -27.23 22.98 18.90
N GLY A 19 -28.15 23.25 19.83
CA GLY A 19 -29.32 22.38 20.05
C GLY A 19 -29.00 20.96 20.53
N CYS A 20 -27.82 20.72 21.12
CA CYS A 20 -27.34 19.37 21.47
C CYS A 20 -28.00 18.74 22.72
N GLY A 21 -28.81 19.50 23.47
CA GLY A 21 -29.54 19.01 24.65
C GLY A 21 -28.72 18.75 25.92
N ARG A 22 -27.38 18.81 25.89
CA ARG A 22 -26.52 18.51 27.07
C ARG A 22 -26.82 19.34 28.31
N CYS A 23 -27.15 20.62 28.12
CA CYS A 23 -27.52 21.51 29.21
C CYS A 23 -28.86 21.12 29.87
N ILE A 24 -29.77 20.45 29.15
CA ILE A 24 -31.04 19.95 29.67
C ILE A 24 -30.78 18.86 30.70
N GLU A 25 -29.98 17.86 30.34
CA GLU A 25 -29.59 16.76 31.23
C GLU A 25 -28.84 17.26 32.47
N SER A 26 -28.11 18.38 32.30
CA SER A 26 -27.28 18.96 33.36
C SER A 26 -28.04 19.96 34.27
N CYS A 27 -29.27 20.40 33.94
CA CYS A 27 -30.01 21.32 34.82
C CYS A 27 -30.71 20.52 35.95
N PRO A 28 -30.28 20.65 37.23
CA PRO A 28 -30.90 19.94 38.36
C PRO A 28 -32.29 20.48 38.73
N LYS A 29 -32.67 21.63 38.15
CA LYS A 29 -33.99 22.25 38.30
C LYS A 29 -34.92 21.96 37.12
N HIS A 30 -34.45 21.22 36.11
CA HIS A 30 -35.19 20.96 34.87
C HIS A 30 -35.73 22.25 34.21
N CYS A 31 -34.93 23.30 34.33
CA CYS A 31 -35.18 24.66 33.90
C CYS A 31 -34.92 24.91 32.42
N ILE A 32 -34.48 23.90 31.67
CA ILE A 32 -34.06 24.03 30.27
C ILE A 32 -34.81 22.99 29.45
N VAL A 33 -35.39 23.43 28.34
CA VAL A 33 -36.08 22.58 27.38
C VAL A 33 -35.59 22.87 25.97
N MET A 34 -35.87 21.97 25.02
CA MET A 34 -35.69 22.31 23.61
C MET A 34 -36.70 23.39 23.21
N GLY A 35 -36.24 24.38 22.46
CA GLY A 35 -37.13 25.35 21.81
C GLY A 35 -37.94 24.71 20.69
N ASP A 36 -38.82 25.52 20.09
CA ASP A 36 -39.71 25.15 19.00
C ASP A 36 -39.41 25.90 17.70
N GLN A 37 -38.47 26.85 17.73
CA GLN A 37 -38.05 27.66 16.58
C GLN A 37 -36.66 27.26 16.09
N ILE A 38 -36.49 27.19 14.77
CA ILE A 38 -35.18 27.00 14.14
C ILE A 38 -34.49 28.37 14.05
N ASN A 39 -33.28 28.47 14.57
CA ASN A 39 -32.44 29.65 14.36
C ASN A 39 -32.01 29.70 12.87
N GLN A 40 -32.38 30.78 12.17
CA GLN A 40 -32.15 30.90 10.73
C GLN A 40 -30.67 31.01 10.34
N LEU A 41 -29.79 31.47 11.24
CA LEU A 41 -28.35 31.60 10.99
C LEU A 41 -27.62 30.28 11.19
N SER A 42 -27.94 29.54 12.27
CA SER A 42 -27.25 28.29 12.60
C SER A 42 -27.93 27.04 12.04
N GLY A 43 -29.20 27.13 11.63
CA GLY A 43 -30.02 25.99 11.19
C GLY A 43 -30.40 25.01 12.31
N GLN A 44 -30.11 25.36 13.57
CA GLN A 44 -30.34 24.51 14.74
C GLN A 44 -31.54 24.98 15.55
N VAL A 45 -32.10 24.09 16.37
CA VAL A 45 -33.15 24.44 17.35
C VAL A 45 -32.47 24.73 18.70
N PRO A 46 -32.36 26.01 19.12
CA PRO A 46 -31.74 26.34 20.39
C PRO A 46 -32.60 25.86 21.56
N VAL A 47 -31.97 25.70 22.73
CA VAL A 47 -32.69 25.46 23.98
C VAL A 47 -33.39 26.73 24.46
N VAL A 48 -34.36 26.60 25.37
CA VAL A 48 -35.02 27.70 26.08
C VAL A 48 -34.82 27.49 27.57
N ILE A 49 -34.51 28.56 28.31
CA ILE A 49 -34.24 28.51 29.75
C ILE A 49 -35.33 29.28 30.49
N ASP A 50 -35.99 28.61 31.42
CA ASP A 50 -36.81 29.26 32.44
C ASP A 50 -35.89 29.85 33.51
N LEU A 51 -35.69 31.16 33.42
CA LEU A 51 -34.86 31.88 34.38
C LEU A 51 -35.54 32.03 35.73
N GLU A 52 -36.87 31.96 35.85
CA GLU A 52 -37.56 32.12 37.13
C GLU A 52 -37.21 30.98 38.10
N ASP A 53 -37.19 29.75 37.58
CA ASP A 53 -36.86 28.53 38.33
C ASP A 53 -35.34 28.24 38.40
N CYS A 54 -34.52 29.03 37.71
CA CYS A 54 -33.07 28.87 37.69
C CYS A 54 -32.43 29.34 39.01
N ASN A 55 -31.59 28.48 39.60
CA ASN A 55 -30.84 28.77 40.83
C ASN A 55 -29.41 29.28 40.61
N GLY A 56 -28.98 29.50 39.36
CA GLY A 56 -27.64 30.01 39.02
C GLY A 56 -26.50 29.09 39.46
N CYS A 57 -26.64 27.78 39.27
CA CYS A 57 -25.59 26.80 39.61
C CYS A 57 -24.51 26.59 38.53
N ASN A 58 -24.68 27.17 37.34
CA ASN A 58 -23.75 27.14 36.19
C ASN A 58 -23.42 25.76 35.60
N LEU A 59 -24.02 24.67 36.07
CA LEU A 59 -23.81 23.32 35.50
C LEU A 59 -24.14 23.24 34.00
N CYS A 60 -25.09 24.04 33.53
CA CYS A 60 -25.44 24.12 32.11
C CYS A 60 -24.36 24.81 31.25
N ILE A 61 -23.56 25.70 31.85
CA ILE A 61 -22.41 26.36 31.22
C ILE A 61 -21.26 25.36 31.11
N ASP A 62 -20.94 24.65 32.21
CA ASP A 62 -19.86 23.64 32.23
C ASP A 62 -20.13 22.46 31.28
N ALA A 63 -21.41 22.10 31.10
CA ALA A 63 -21.82 21.04 30.19
C ALA A 63 -21.92 21.49 28.72
N CYS A 64 -21.76 22.79 28.43
CA CYS A 64 -21.84 23.31 27.07
C CYS A 64 -20.61 22.86 26.27
N PRO A 65 -20.77 22.07 25.19
CA PRO A 65 -19.64 21.57 24.41
C PRO A 65 -18.97 22.64 23.54
N GLU A 66 -19.58 23.82 23.46
CA GLU A 66 -19.08 24.98 22.72
C GLU A 66 -18.72 26.06 23.76
N PRO A 67 -17.51 26.62 23.76
CA PRO A 67 -17.29 27.85 24.50
C PRO A 67 -18.30 28.86 23.95
N TYR A 68 -19.03 29.59 24.80
CA TYR A 68 -19.93 30.71 24.42
C TYR A 68 -21.42 30.41 24.10
N GLY A 69 -21.89 29.17 24.00
CA GLY A 69 -23.33 28.91 23.81
C GLY A 69 -24.19 29.33 25.03
N LEU A 70 -23.69 29.03 26.22
CA LEU A 70 -24.21 29.49 27.51
C LEU A 70 -23.08 30.20 28.26
N VAL A 71 -23.33 31.42 28.73
CA VAL A 71 -22.34 32.25 29.42
C VAL A 71 -22.91 32.81 30.72
N GLN A 72 -22.03 33.31 31.59
CA GLN A 72 -22.43 34.01 32.80
C GLN A 72 -22.64 35.50 32.49
N GLU A 73 -23.78 36.06 32.90
CA GLU A 73 -24.02 37.50 32.86
C GLU A 73 -22.92 38.21 33.69
N ASP A 74 -22.22 39.19 33.11
CA ASP A 74 -21.08 39.97 33.65
C ASP A 74 -19.64 39.47 33.45
N GLN A 75 -19.27 38.99 32.26
CA GLN A 75 -17.89 39.23 31.79
C GLN A 75 -17.87 39.83 30.39
N PRO A 76 -17.53 41.13 30.22
CA PRO A 76 -17.16 41.64 28.92
C PRO A 76 -15.86 40.93 28.51
N TYR A 77 -15.96 40.02 27.55
CA TYR A 77 -14.81 39.47 26.86
C TYR A 77 -14.68 40.20 25.53
N GLU A 78 -13.48 40.72 25.26
CA GLU A 78 -13.15 41.24 23.95
C GLU A 78 -12.60 40.07 23.14
N LEU A 79 -13.29 39.66 22.08
CA LEU A 79 -12.76 38.69 21.13
C LEU A 79 -11.59 39.34 20.39
N SER A 80 -10.41 39.21 20.97
CA SER A 80 -9.17 39.48 20.29
C SER A 80 -8.85 38.24 19.45
N PRO A 81 -8.63 38.35 18.13
CA PRO A 81 -8.02 37.25 17.40
C PRO A 81 -6.73 36.89 18.14
N PRO A 82 -6.40 35.60 18.31
CA PRO A 82 -5.09 35.24 18.84
C PRO A 82 -4.05 36.00 18.02
N PRO A 83 -2.98 36.54 18.64
CA PRO A 83 -1.93 37.19 17.87
C PRO A 83 -1.54 36.27 16.72
N PHE A 84 -1.83 36.72 15.49
CA PHE A 84 -1.52 36.00 14.26
C PHE A 84 -0.01 36.08 13.98
N ASP A 85 0.82 35.95 15.01
CA ASP A 85 2.21 35.56 14.81
C ASP A 85 2.18 34.07 14.48
N ARG A 86 1.86 33.78 13.21
CA ARG A 86 2.26 32.49 12.64
C ARG A 86 3.78 32.53 12.66
N PRO A 87 4.45 31.73 13.50
CA PRO A 87 5.90 31.64 13.42
C PRO A 87 6.26 31.33 11.98
N GLU A 88 7.27 32.03 11.47
CA GLU A 88 7.74 31.83 10.11
C GLU A 88 7.98 30.34 9.91
N LEU A 89 7.22 29.73 8.99
CA LEU A 89 7.29 28.30 8.75
C LEU A 89 8.64 28.02 8.11
N THR A 90 9.56 27.48 8.92
CA THR A 90 10.85 27.01 8.41
C THR A 90 10.61 25.76 7.57
N GLN A 91 11.22 25.70 6.38
CA GLN A 91 11.18 24.46 5.60
C GLN A 91 12.00 23.40 6.34
N PRO A 92 11.41 22.24 6.67
CA PRO A 92 12.12 21.19 7.38
C PRO A 92 13.23 20.61 6.50
N ALA A 93 14.41 20.40 7.10
CA ALA A 93 15.51 19.73 6.43
C ALA A 93 15.29 18.21 6.41
N ALA A 94 15.51 17.59 5.25
CA ALA A 94 15.52 16.13 5.15
C ALA A 94 16.74 15.55 5.87
N ILE A 95 16.51 14.48 6.63
CA ILE A 95 17.58 13.64 7.19
C ILE A 95 17.77 12.48 6.20
N PRO A 96 18.97 12.29 5.63
CA PRO A 96 19.21 11.23 4.66
C PRO A 96 19.25 9.86 5.33
N ASP A 97 19.03 8.82 4.52
CA ASP A 97 19.20 7.43 4.94
C ASP A 97 20.67 7.12 5.27
N GLU A 98 20.87 6.26 6.27
CA GLU A 98 22.19 5.80 6.68
C GLU A 98 22.39 4.35 6.24
N SER A 99 23.48 4.08 5.50
CA SER A 99 23.82 2.73 5.06
C SER A 99 24.81 2.05 6.01
N ILE A 100 24.31 1.09 6.77
CA ILE A 100 25.04 0.40 7.85
C ILE A 100 25.63 -0.91 7.30
N PRO A 101 26.94 -1.14 7.42
CA PRO A 101 27.55 -2.41 7.02
C PRO A 101 27.09 -3.55 7.94
N LEU A 102 26.79 -4.70 7.35
CA LEU A 102 26.49 -5.93 8.09
C LEU A 102 27.74 -6.80 8.18
N SER A 103 27.90 -7.47 9.32
CA SER A 103 28.89 -8.54 9.47
C SER A 103 28.60 -9.67 8.49
N HIS A 104 29.63 -10.32 7.98
CA HIS A 104 29.46 -11.54 7.19
C HIS A 104 28.74 -12.60 8.05
N THR A 105 27.67 -13.16 7.51
CA THR A 105 26.92 -14.26 8.11
C THR A 105 26.87 -15.43 7.15
N GLU A 106 26.86 -16.65 7.71
CA GLU A 106 26.55 -17.84 6.91
C GLU A 106 25.15 -17.73 6.29
N PRO A 107 24.90 -18.36 5.13
CA PRO A 107 23.57 -18.38 4.53
C PRO A 107 22.52 -18.94 5.48
N LEU A 108 21.37 -18.26 5.55
CA LEU A 108 20.20 -18.68 6.29
C LEU A 108 19.34 -19.63 5.45
N VAL A 109 18.48 -20.39 6.11
CA VAL A 109 17.47 -21.23 5.47
C VAL A 109 16.11 -20.74 5.94
N LEU A 110 15.39 -20.04 5.06
CA LEU A 110 14.17 -19.30 5.40
C LEU A 110 13.03 -19.65 4.44
N LYS A 111 11.80 -19.58 4.95
CA LYS A 111 10.60 -19.50 4.13
C LYS A 111 10.58 -18.20 3.31
N GLY A 112 9.91 -18.17 2.16
CA GLY A 112 9.77 -16.96 1.35
C GLY A 112 9.16 -15.78 2.13
N ASN A 113 8.11 -16.01 2.90
CA ASN A 113 7.49 -14.97 3.74
C ASN A 113 8.46 -14.40 4.79
N PHE A 114 9.28 -15.26 5.41
CA PHE A 114 10.30 -14.81 6.36
C PHE A 114 11.42 -14.03 5.66
N ALA A 115 11.79 -14.45 4.45
CA ALA A 115 12.80 -13.74 3.67
C ALA A 115 12.33 -12.32 3.30
N ALA A 116 11.06 -12.14 2.92
CA ALA A 116 10.46 -10.82 2.73
C ALA A 116 10.46 -9.99 4.02
N ALA A 117 10.10 -10.59 5.16
CA ALA A 117 10.14 -9.91 6.46
C ALA A 117 11.55 -9.43 6.82
N VAL A 118 12.57 -10.27 6.61
CA VAL A 118 13.98 -9.89 6.80
C VAL A 118 14.37 -8.78 5.82
N GLY A 119 14.02 -8.91 4.53
CA GLY A 119 14.28 -7.87 3.52
C GLY A 119 13.70 -6.52 3.89
N ALA A 120 12.48 -6.49 4.43
CA ALA A 120 11.84 -5.28 4.93
C ALA A 120 12.62 -4.63 6.08
N VAL A 121 13.02 -5.42 7.07
CA VAL A 121 13.81 -4.93 8.22
C VAL A 121 15.16 -4.38 7.76
N LEU A 122 15.82 -5.07 6.82
CA LEU A 122 17.10 -4.64 6.25
C LEU A 122 16.97 -3.41 5.35
N GLY A 123 15.82 -3.23 4.71
CA GLY A 123 15.44 -1.99 3.99
C GLY A 123 15.06 -0.83 4.91
N GLY A 124 15.04 -1.03 6.23
CA GLY A 124 14.73 0.01 7.20
C GLY A 124 13.29 0.05 7.69
N CYS A 125 12.43 -0.86 7.24
CA CYS A 125 11.05 -0.93 7.72
C CYS A 125 11.00 -1.33 9.20
N ARG A 126 10.23 -0.56 9.98
CA ARG A 126 9.99 -0.78 11.41
C ARG A 126 8.52 -0.77 11.78
N HIS A 127 7.62 -0.58 10.82
CA HIS A 127 6.18 -0.47 11.07
C HIS A 127 5.46 -1.49 10.21
N VAL A 128 4.84 -2.47 10.85
CA VAL A 128 4.01 -3.46 10.16
C VAL A 128 2.60 -3.39 10.69
N PHE A 129 1.67 -3.19 9.78
CA PHE A 129 0.24 -3.24 10.02
C PHE A 129 -0.30 -4.44 9.25
N GLY A 130 -1.09 -5.29 9.88
CA GLY A 130 -1.56 -6.49 9.20
C GLY A 130 -2.84 -7.06 9.79
N TYR A 131 -3.57 -7.78 8.94
CA TYR A 131 -4.70 -8.61 9.33
C TYR A 131 -4.39 -10.07 8.92
N PRO A 132 -4.62 -11.07 9.79
CA PRO A 132 -4.26 -12.45 9.47
C PRO A 132 -5.02 -13.00 8.26
N ILE A 133 -4.30 -13.45 7.23
CA ILE A 133 -4.86 -14.13 6.07
C ILE A 133 -3.86 -15.15 5.49
N THR A 134 -4.29 -16.40 5.33
CA THR A 134 -3.47 -17.46 4.72
C THR A 134 -3.31 -17.20 3.21
N PRO A 135 -2.13 -17.42 2.60
CA PRO A 135 -0.90 -18.00 3.13
C PRO A 135 0.20 -16.99 3.52
N SER A 136 -0.16 -15.74 3.88
CA SER A 136 0.81 -14.69 4.23
C SER A 136 1.03 -14.49 5.74
N THR A 137 0.11 -14.99 6.59
CA THR A 137 0.10 -14.78 8.05
C THR A 137 1.44 -15.00 8.74
N GLU A 138 2.21 -16.03 8.35
CA GLU A 138 3.49 -16.35 8.98
C GLU A 138 4.51 -15.20 8.85
N GLY A 139 4.47 -14.43 7.75
CA GLY A 139 5.31 -13.24 7.59
C GLY A 139 4.98 -12.15 8.62
N ALA A 140 3.69 -11.93 8.87
CA ALA A 140 3.21 -11.01 9.90
C ALA A 140 3.56 -11.51 11.31
N GLU A 141 3.38 -12.80 11.61
CA GLU A 141 3.76 -13.41 12.89
C GLU A 141 5.27 -13.28 13.17
N TYR A 142 6.09 -13.49 12.14
CA TYR A 142 7.54 -13.31 12.25
C TYR A 142 7.90 -11.86 12.59
N MET A 143 7.27 -10.88 11.94
CA MET A 143 7.46 -9.46 12.25
C MET A 143 6.94 -9.08 13.64
N ALA A 144 5.84 -9.67 14.10
CA ALA A 144 5.31 -9.46 15.45
C ALA A 144 6.31 -9.89 16.53
N GLY A 145 7.05 -10.97 16.32
CA GLY A 145 8.11 -11.41 17.21
C GLY A 145 9.42 -10.61 17.07
N LEU A 146 9.73 -10.12 15.87
CA LEU A 146 11.01 -9.47 15.56
C LEU A 146 11.02 -7.97 15.91
N LEU A 147 9.98 -7.23 15.53
CA LEU A 147 9.96 -5.76 15.62
C LEU A 147 10.13 -5.19 17.04
N PRO A 148 9.54 -5.78 18.12
CA PRO A 148 9.75 -5.28 19.48
C PRO A 148 11.22 -5.32 19.94
N ARG A 149 12.06 -6.14 19.28
CA ARG A 149 13.50 -6.25 19.57
C ARG A 149 14.34 -5.24 18.78
N LEU A 150 13.72 -4.50 17.87
CA LEU A 150 14.35 -3.56 16.93
C LEU A 150 13.71 -2.18 17.01
N ASP A 151 13.09 -1.85 18.14
CA ASP A 151 12.34 -0.60 18.39
C ASP A 151 11.27 -0.31 17.31
N GLY A 152 10.70 -1.38 16.75
CA GLY A 152 9.64 -1.31 15.75
C GLY A 152 8.26 -1.62 16.34
N VAL A 153 7.23 -1.37 15.53
CA VAL A 153 5.82 -1.53 15.88
C VAL A 153 5.17 -2.55 14.95
N PHE A 154 4.63 -3.61 15.54
CA PHE A 154 3.65 -4.47 14.89
C PHE A 154 2.26 -4.16 15.45
N LEU A 155 1.30 -3.87 14.59
CA LEU A 155 -0.09 -3.68 14.97
C LEU A 155 -0.98 -4.61 14.14
N GLN A 156 -1.60 -5.56 14.82
CA GLN A 156 -2.68 -6.35 14.22
C GLN A 156 -3.91 -5.45 14.08
N ALA A 157 -4.23 -5.07 12.85
CA ALA A 157 -5.41 -4.28 12.55
C ALA A 157 -6.69 -5.12 12.66
N ILE A 158 -7.85 -4.47 12.66
CA ILE A 158 -9.16 -5.15 12.67
C ILE A 158 -9.59 -5.64 11.28
N SER A 159 -8.95 -5.16 10.22
CA SER A 159 -9.21 -5.53 8.82
C SER A 159 -8.08 -5.04 7.91
N GLU A 160 -8.06 -5.50 6.67
CA GLU A 160 -7.18 -4.99 5.62
C GLU A 160 -7.48 -3.52 5.27
N VAL A 161 -8.73 -3.09 5.36
CA VAL A 161 -9.13 -1.68 5.21
C VAL A 161 -8.48 -0.82 6.29
N ALA A 162 -8.53 -1.24 7.56
CA ALA A 162 -7.85 -0.53 8.64
C ALA A 162 -6.33 -0.56 8.47
N THR A 163 -5.79 -1.67 7.96
CA THR A 163 -4.36 -1.85 7.70
C THR A 163 -3.82 -0.81 6.72
N VAL A 164 -4.44 -0.65 5.55
CA VAL A 164 -3.97 0.33 4.55
C VAL A 164 -4.12 1.77 5.04
N ASN A 165 -5.14 2.07 5.86
CA ASN A 165 -5.29 3.41 6.45
C ASN A 165 -4.25 3.70 7.54
N HIS A 166 -3.82 2.69 8.32
CA HIS A 166 -2.65 2.85 9.19
C HIS A 166 -1.37 3.08 8.40
N MET A 167 -1.19 2.38 7.27
CA MET A 167 -0.06 2.60 6.35
C MET A 167 -0.08 4.01 5.76
N TYR A 168 -1.25 4.55 5.38
CA TYR A 168 -1.39 5.93 4.92
C TYR A 168 -0.87 6.91 5.97
N GLY A 169 -1.30 6.79 7.23
CA GLY A 169 -0.82 7.66 8.31
C GLY A 169 0.69 7.51 8.58
N CYS A 170 1.20 6.28 8.56
CA CYS A 170 2.62 6.00 8.77
C CYS A 170 3.50 6.55 7.64
N GLY A 171 3.08 6.36 6.39
CA GLY A 171 3.72 6.92 5.21
C GLY A 171 3.71 8.44 5.24
N ALA A 172 2.59 9.07 5.66
CA ALA A 172 2.50 10.51 5.84
C ALA A 172 3.47 11.05 6.90
N ALA A 173 3.76 10.26 7.94
CA ALA A 173 4.81 10.57 8.93
C ALA A 173 6.24 10.35 8.40
N GLY A 174 6.41 9.97 7.12
CA GLY A 174 7.72 9.74 6.50
C GLY A 174 8.40 8.46 6.96
N LEU A 175 7.64 7.51 7.51
CA LEU A 175 8.17 6.28 8.10
C LEU A 175 7.88 5.08 7.18
N PRO A 176 8.86 4.19 6.93
CA PRO A 176 8.59 3.02 6.11
C PRO A 176 7.66 2.04 6.82
N SER A 177 6.63 1.61 6.06
CA SER A 177 5.65 0.65 6.52
C SER A 177 5.39 -0.45 5.50
N LEU A 178 4.97 -1.62 6.00
CA LEU A 178 4.68 -2.80 5.19
C LEU A 178 3.46 -3.55 5.73
N THR A 179 2.78 -4.28 4.84
CA THR A 179 1.78 -5.28 5.20
C THR A 179 2.04 -6.62 4.51
N PHE A 180 1.59 -7.70 5.16
CA PHE A 180 1.43 -9.02 4.54
C PHE A 180 -0.05 -9.27 4.34
N THR A 181 -0.45 -9.60 3.12
CA THR A 181 -1.84 -9.88 2.77
C THR A 181 -1.91 -10.96 1.69
N SER A 182 -3.12 -11.26 1.21
CA SER A 182 -3.37 -12.22 0.16
C SER A 182 -4.65 -11.83 -0.55
N SER A 183 -4.66 -11.79 -1.88
CA SER A 183 -5.83 -11.87 -2.76
C SER A 183 -7.08 -11.10 -2.24
N PRO A 184 -8.06 -11.68 -1.50
CA PRO A 184 -9.17 -10.90 -0.92
C PRO A 184 -8.75 -9.70 -0.08
N GLY A 185 -7.71 -9.86 0.73
CA GLY A 185 -7.20 -8.80 1.60
C GLY A 185 -6.59 -7.66 0.79
N PHE A 186 -5.84 -7.98 -0.28
CA PHE A 186 -5.32 -6.96 -1.20
C PHE A 186 -6.47 -6.21 -1.90
N SER A 187 -7.52 -6.93 -2.30
CA SER A 187 -8.74 -6.32 -2.87
C SER A 187 -9.42 -5.33 -1.92
N LEU A 188 -9.44 -5.61 -0.62
CA LEU A 188 -9.99 -4.69 0.39
C LEU A 188 -9.12 -3.44 0.60
N MET A 189 -7.83 -3.49 0.25
CA MET A 189 -6.91 -2.36 0.42
C MET A 189 -6.95 -1.36 -0.75
N LEU A 190 -7.56 -1.70 -1.88
CA LEU A 190 -7.44 -0.94 -3.14
C LEU A 190 -7.91 0.52 -3.02
N GLU A 191 -8.93 0.82 -2.22
CA GLU A 191 -9.34 2.20 -1.96
C GLU A 191 -8.22 3.00 -1.27
N GLY A 192 -7.63 2.43 -0.23
CA GLY A 192 -6.52 3.05 0.49
C GLY A 192 -5.25 3.15 -0.34
N ILE A 193 -4.97 2.17 -1.21
CA ILE A 193 -3.84 2.22 -2.14
C ILE A 193 -4.02 3.37 -3.13
N SER A 194 -5.21 3.56 -3.70
CA SER A 194 -5.54 4.72 -4.54
C SER A 194 -5.26 6.04 -3.82
N TYR A 195 -5.70 6.18 -2.56
CA TYR A 195 -5.41 7.38 -1.77
C TYR A 195 -3.91 7.56 -1.51
N MET A 196 -3.16 6.50 -1.24
CA MET A 196 -1.70 6.58 -1.09
C MET A 196 -1.01 7.02 -2.38
N VAL A 197 -1.47 6.57 -3.56
CA VAL A 197 -0.97 7.02 -4.86
C VAL A 197 -1.23 8.52 -5.04
N GLY A 198 -2.47 8.97 -4.85
CA GLY A 198 -2.85 10.38 -5.02
C GLY A 198 -2.23 11.32 -3.98
N ALA A 199 -1.96 10.83 -2.77
CA ALA A 199 -1.27 11.59 -1.73
C ALA A 199 0.27 11.49 -1.83
N GLU A 200 0.78 10.74 -2.82
CA GLU A 200 2.19 10.43 -3.01
C GLU A 200 2.85 9.92 -1.72
N LEU A 201 2.36 8.78 -1.24
CA LEU A 201 2.81 8.14 0.00
C LEU A 201 3.50 6.79 -0.26
N PRO A 202 4.60 6.51 0.47
CA PRO A 202 5.28 5.23 0.41
C PRO A 202 4.50 4.14 1.16
N GLY A 203 4.60 2.90 0.68
CA GLY A 203 4.12 1.71 1.39
C GLY A 203 4.43 0.44 0.61
N VAL A 204 4.73 -0.65 1.31
CA VAL A 204 5.04 -1.95 0.68
C VAL A 204 3.96 -2.97 0.99
N PHE A 205 3.42 -3.59 -0.06
CA PHE A 205 2.38 -4.61 0.02
C PHE A 205 2.96 -5.95 -0.41
N ILE A 206 3.11 -6.89 0.53
CA ILE A 206 3.44 -8.27 0.22
C ILE A 206 2.13 -9.02 0.00
N ASP A 207 1.74 -9.19 -1.26
CA ASP A 207 0.56 -9.94 -1.64
C ASP A 207 0.96 -11.36 -2.02
N VAL A 208 0.58 -12.32 -1.18
CA VAL A 208 0.84 -13.74 -1.42
C VAL A 208 -0.41 -14.37 -2.01
N MET A 209 -0.46 -14.41 -3.34
CA MET A 209 -1.60 -14.84 -4.13
C MET A 209 -2.02 -16.28 -3.82
N ARG A 210 -3.34 -16.50 -3.77
CA ARG A 210 -3.96 -17.80 -3.56
C ARG A 210 -5.17 -17.99 -4.47
N GLY A 211 -5.68 -19.21 -4.55
CA GLY A 211 -6.81 -19.57 -5.40
C GLY A 211 -8.03 -18.67 -5.18
N GLY A 212 -8.57 -18.09 -6.25
CA GLY A 212 -9.82 -17.31 -6.32
C GLY A 212 -10.78 -17.84 -7.42
N PRO A 213 -11.83 -17.09 -7.80
CA PRO A 213 -12.30 -15.82 -7.23
C PRO A 213 -13.09 -16.02 -5.92
N GLY A 214 -13.50 -14.90 -5.29
CA GLY A 214 -14.20 -14.92 -4.01
C GLY A 214 -13.28 -15.32 -2.86
N LEU A 215 -13.78 -16.12 -1.90
CA LEU A 215 -12.92 -16.65 -0.84
C LEU A 215 -11.86 -17.62 -1.41
N GLY A 216 -12.26 -18.35 -2.45
CA GLY A 216 -11.46 -19.35 -3.15
C GLY A 216 -10.88 -20.42 -2.25
N ASN A 217 -9.59 -20.74 -2.43
CA ASN A 217 -8.86 -21.71 -1.61
C ASN A 217 -7.47 -21.15 -1.21
N ILE A 218 -6.68 -21.94 -0.48
CA ILE A 218 -5.36 -21.52 0.03
C ILE A 218 -4.18 -22.03 -0.82
N ALA A 219 -4.46 -22.74 -1.91
CA ALA A 219 -3.46 -23.23 -2.83
C ALA A 219 -2.91 -22.07 -3.71
N PRO A 220 -1.71 -22.20 -4.29
CA PRO A 220 -1.09 -21.11 -5.05
C PRO A 220 -1.85 -20.79 -6.34
N GLU A 221 -1.93 -19.51 -6.68
CA GLU A 221 -2.44 -19.05 -7.97
C GLU A 221 -1.73 -17.73 -8.36
N GLN A 222 -1.89 -17.29 -9.60
CA GLN A 222 -1.43 -16.01 -10.12
C GLN A 222 -2.59 -15.11 -10.58
N GLY A 223 -3.73 -15.25 -9.91
CA GLY A 223 -4.99 -14.60 -10.27
C GLY A 223 -5.09 -13.10 -9.95
N ASP A 224 -4.07 -12.52 -9.29
CA ASP A 224 -4.08 -11.12 -8.88
C ASP A 224 -3.17 -10.23 -9.75
N ILE A 225 -2.49 -10.77 -10.77
CA ILE A 225 -1.58 -10.02 -11.65
C ILE A 225 -2.26 -8.79 -12.25
N LYS A 226 -3.46 -8.97 -12.81
CA LYS A 226 -4.27 -7.88 -13.38
C LYS A 226 -4.59 -6.83 -12.32
N LEU A 227 -4.95 -7.26 -11.11
CA LEU A 227 -5.32 -6.37 -10.03
C LEU A 227 -4.11 -5.54 -9.56
N ALA A 228 -2.96 -6.18 -9.38
CA ALA A 228 -1.73 -5.52 -8.99
C ALA A 228 -1.19 -4.57 -10.08
N CYS A 229 -1.29 -4.94 -11.35
CA CYS A 229 -0.72 -4.14 -12.46
C CYS A 229 -1.63 -3.02 -12.94
N ARG A 230 -2.97 -3.21 -12.87
CA ARG A 230 -3.96 -2.33 -13.52
C ARG A 230 -5.19 -2.00 -12.67
N GLY A 231 -5.32 -2.58 -11.48
CA GLY A 231 -6.53 -2.53 -10.66
C GLY A 231 -6.35 -1.92 -9.28
N LEU A 232 -5.32 -1.08 -9.05
CA LEU A 232 -4.91 -0.53 -7.75
C LEU A 232 -5.89 0.50 -7.14
N GLY A 233 -7.18 0.34 -7.35
CA GLY A 233 -8.23 1.27 -6.97
C GLY A 233 -8.66 2.19 -8.12
N HIS A 234 -9.37 3.27 -7.77
CA HIS A 234 -9.91 4.23 -8.73
C HIS A 234 -8.85 5.27 -9.16
N GLY A 235 -9.08 5.93 -10.28
CA GLY A 235 -8.20 6.98 -10.81
C GLY A 235 -7.05 6.44 -11.68
N ASN A 236 -6.11 7.33 -12.02
CA ASN A 236 -4.96 7.01 -12.87
C ASN A 236 -3.84 6.37 -12.04
N THR A 237 -4.05 5.16 -11.54
CA THR A 237 -3.17 4.53 -10.55
C THR A 237 -2.21 3.52 -11.17
N TYR A 238 -0.94 3.61 -10.74
CA TYR A 238 0.07 2.60 -10.99
C TYR A 238 1.00 2.45 -9.79
N ALA A 239 1.55 1.25 -9.62
CA ALA A 239 2.59 0.93 -8.66
C ALA A 239 3.56 -0.07 -9.27
N ILE A 240 4.81 -0.03 -8.82
CA ILE A 240 5.80 -1.04 -9.18
C ILE A 240 5.34 -2.39 -8.61
N VAL A 241 5.32 -3.42 -9.44
CA VAL A 241 4.91 -4.79 -9.08
C VAL A 241 6.07 -5.73 -9.35
N PHE A 242 6.70 -6.22 -8.28
CA PHE A 242 7.72 -7.25 -8.35
C PHE A 242 7.11 -8.65 -8.33
N ALA A 243 7.68 -9.59 -9.09
CA ALA A 243 7.30 -11.00 -9.11
C ALA A 243 8.51 -11.90 -8.78
N PRO A 244 8.87 -12.02 -7.48
CA PRO A 244 9.94 -12.92 -7.04
C PRO A 244 9.61 -14.39 -7.35
N THR A 245 10.65 -15.22 -7.47
CA THR A 245 10.58 -16.66 -7.78
C THR A 245 11.36 -17.53 -6.80
N THR A 246 12.12 -16.91 -5.89
CA THR A 246 12.91 -17.61 -4.87
C THR A 246 12.87 -16.85 -3.53
N PRO A 247 13.11 -17.52 -2.39
CA PRO A 247 13.25 -16.83 -1.11
C PRO A 247 14.35 -15.75 -1.10
N GLN A 248 15.44 -15.92 -1.86
CA GLN A 248 16.44 -14.85 -2.01
C GLN A 248 15.85 -13.61 -2.68
N GLU A 249 15.11 -13.79 -3.78
CA GLU A 249 14.43 -12.67 -4.45
C GLU A 249 13.36 -12.04 -3.57
N MET A 250 12.66 -12.81 -2.73
CA MET A 250 11.72 -12.26 -1.74
C MET A 250 12.43 -11.28 -0.79
N LEU A 251 13.64 -11.58 -0.34
CA LEU A 251 14.44 -10.66 0.49
C LEU A 251 14.87 -9.44 -0.31
N ASP A 252 15.57 -9.67 -1.42
CA ASP A 252 16.23 -8.61 -2.21
C ASP A 252 15.20 -7.61 -2.76
N LEU A 253 14.09 -8.11 -3.32
CA LEU A 253 13.05 -7.27 -3.91
C LEU A 253 12.19 -6.59 -2.86
N THR A 254 12.02 -7.15 -1.65
CA THR A 254 11.35 -6.44 -0.56
C THR A 254 12.21 -5.28 -0.05
N MET A 255 13.53 -5.49 0.06
CA MET A 255 14.46 -4.40 0.40
C MET A 255 14.41 -3.28 -0.65
N GLU A 256 14.38 -3.65 -1.94
CA GLU A 256 14.21 -2.67 -3.02
C GLU A 256 12.83 -2.01 -3.02
N ALA A 257 11.76 -2.74 -2.69
CA ALA A 257 10.41 -2.18 -2.61
C ALA A 257 10.33 -1.06 -1.56
N VAL A 258 10.99 -1.23 -0.40
CA VAL A 258 11.06 -0.16 0.61
C VAL A 258 11.76 1.08 0.05
N ARG A 259 12.93 0.91 -0.59
CA ARG A 259 13.68 2.02 -1.19
C ARG A 259 12.88 2.76 -2.27
N LEU A 260 12.33 2.00 -3.22
CA LEU A 260 11.56 2.55 -4.34
C LEU A 260 10.27 3.23 -3.91
N SER A 261 9.63 2.74 -2.83
CA SER A 261 8.42 3.37 -2.32
C SER A 261 8.67 4.81 -1.86
N PHE A 262 9.86 5.09 -1.30
CA PHE A 262 10.27 6.43 -0.91
C PHE A 262 10.81 7.26 -2.07
N GLU A 263 11.60 6.65 -2.96
CA GLU A 263 12.15 7.34 -4.13
C GLU A 263 11.03 7.92 -5.01
N TYR A 264 10.02 7.10 -5.28
CA TYR A 264 8.89 7.52 -6.11
C TYR A 264 7.72 8.10 -5.31
N ARG A 265 7.77 8.07 -3.97
CA ARG A 265 6.64 8.43 -3.12
C ARG A 265 5.34 7.75 -3.61
N ASN A 266 5.40 6.42 -3.68
CA ASN A 266 4.35 5.60 -4.28
C ASN A 266 4.30 4.22 -3.60
N PRO A 267 3.13 3.57 -3.54
CA PRO A 267 3.05 2.16 -3.18
C PRO A 267 3.93 1.27 -4.09
N VAL A 268 4.43 0.17 -3.53
CA VAL A 268 5.10 -0.91 -4.25
C VAL A 268 4.53 -2.25 -3.81
N VAL A 269 4.26 -3.13 -4.76
CA VAL A 269 3.70 -4.46 -4.54
C VAL A 269 4.79 -5.51 -4.79
N VAL A 270 4.98 -6.41 -3.82
CA VAL A 270 5.75 -7.65 -4.02
C VAL A 270 4.73 -8.77 -4.13
N LEU A 271 4.51 -9.22 -5.36
CA LEU A 271 3.48 -10.18 -5.71
C LEU A 271 4.09 -11.58 -5.76
N ALA A 272 3.84 -12.38 -4.72
CA ALA A 272 4.27 -13.77 -4.60
C ALA A 272 3.07 -14.71 -4.73
N ASP A 273 3.29 -16.01 -4.92
CA ASP A 273 2.22 -17.03 -4.82
C ASP A 273 2.35 -17.86 -3.53
N GLY A 274 1.28 -18.56 -3.17
CA GLY A 274 1.20 -19.35 -1.94
C GLY A 274 2.31 -20.39 -1.74
N TYR A 275 2.85 -20.98 -2.82
CA TYR A 275 3.98 -21.90 -2.71
C TYR A 275 5.27 -21.13 -2.45
N LEU A 276 5.50 -20.01 -3.13
CA LEU A 276 6.67 -19.18 -2.87
C LEU A 276 6.70 -18.62 -1.45
N GLY A 277 5.57 -18.18 -0.92
CA GLY A 277 5.48 -17.71 0.46
C GLY A 277 5.90 -18.77 1.48
N GLN A 278 5.57 -20.04 1.21
CA GLN A 278 5.78 -21.17 2.11
C GLN A 278 7.06 -21.97 1.84
N MET A 279 7.64 -21.88 0.64
CA MET A 279 8.83 -22.66 0.30
C MET A 279 10.05 -22.20 1.09
N THR A 280 10.83 -23.17 1.54
CA THR A 280 12.09 -22.93 2.26
C THR A 280 13.26 -22.95 1.28
N GLY A 281 14.14 -21.95 1.36
CA GLY A 281 15.31 -21.85 0.52
C GLY A 281 16.49 -21.19 1.21
N ARG A 282 17.68 -21.32 0.61
CA ARG A 282 18.90 -20.66 1.06
C ARG A 282 18.82 -19.16 0.75
N VAL A 283 19.10 -18.33 1.75
CA VAL A 283 19.09 -16.87 1.67
C VAL A 283 20.39 -16.33 2.24
N THR A 284 21.09 -15.49 1.48
CA THR A 284 22.30 -14.79 1.91
C THR A 284 21.93 -13.34 2.19
N LEU A 285 22.34 -12.84 3.36
CA LEU A 285 22.09 -11.45 3.72
C LEU A 285 22.94 -10.51 2.84
N PRO A 286 22.43 -9.31 2.50
CA PRO A 286 23.21 -8.30 1.82
C PRO A 286 24.38 -7.83 2.70
N LYS A 287 25.33 -7.13 2.08
CA LYS A 287 26.50 -6.57 2.82
C LYS A 287 26.14 -5.37 3.70
N ARG A 288 24.99 -4.75 3.47
CA ARG A 288 24.56 -3.52 4.13
C ARG A 288 23.07 -3.55 4.39
N MET A 289 22.64 -2.86 5.44
CA MET A 289 21.25 -2.51 5.70
C MET A 289 21.06 -1.00 5.63
N VAL A 290 19.81 -0.58 5.56
CA VAL A 290 19.41 0.83 5.56
C VAL A 290 18.75 1.16 6.90
N LYS A 291 19.19 2.26 7.51
CA LYS A 291 18.46 2.92 8.57
C LYS A 291 17.79 4.15 7.95
N PRO A 292 16.44 4.21 7.94
CA PRO A 292 15.73 5.26 7.24
C PRO A 292 15.97 6.60 7.94
N GLY A 293 16.13 7.64 7.13
CA GLY A 293 16.15 9.01 7.57
C GLY A 293 14.74 9.56 7.79
N ARG A 294 14.57 10.86 7.55
CA ARG A 294 13.29 11.56 7.67
C ARG A 294 13.13 12.54 6.51
N PRO A 295 12.16 12.33 5.61
CA PRO A 295 11.91 13.25 4.50
C PRO A 295 11.39 14.61 4.98
N SER A 296 11.71 15.68 4.24
CA SER A 296 11.22 17.03 4.55
C SER A 296 9.71 17.18 4.38
N TRP A 297 9.08 16.39 3.51
CA TRP A 297 7.63 16.43 3.27
C TRP A 297 6.80 15.73 4.36
N ALA A 298 7.44 15.04 5.31
CA ALA A 298 6.76 14.26 6.33
C ALA A 298 5.93 15.12 7.30
N VAL A 299 4.78 14.63 7.75
CA VAL A 299 3.98 15.24 8.82
C VAL A 299 4.46 14.66 10.16
N TRP A 300 5.63 15.10 10.60
CA TRP A 300 6.33 14.52 11.76
C TRP A 300 5.72 14.88 13.13
N GLY A 301 5.00 16.00 13.20
CA GLY A 301 4.44 16.52 14.47
C GLY A 301 5.41 17.38 15.30
N ASP A 302 6.41 17.99 14.66
CA ASP A 302 7.25 19.03 15.29
C ASP A 302 6.96 20.43 14.72
N ALA A 303 7.59 21.46 15.31
CA ALA A 303 7.38 22.85 14.89
C ALA A 303 7.84 23.13 13.44
N ALA A 304 8.88 22.45 12.96
CA ALA A 304 9.42 22.64 11.61
C ALA A 304 8.50 22.04 10.53
N HIS A 305 7.84 20.91 10.82
CA HIS A 305 6.95 20.24 9.86
C HIS A 305 5.50 20.70 9.96
N ARG A 306 5.18 21.70 10.80
CA ARG A 306 3.81 22.19 11.04
C ARG A 306 3.10 22.69 9.79
N GLY A 307 3.85 23.09 8.76
CA GLY A 307 3.30 23.54 7.47
C GLY A 307 2.98 22.42 6.48
N ASN A 308 3.42 21.18 6.73
CA ASN A 308 3.23 20.08 5.80
C ASN A 308 1.78 19.59 5.82
N LEU A 309 1.24 19.32 4.62
CA LEU A 309 -0.09 18.76 4.42
C LEU A 309 0.00 17.60 3.43
N ILE A 310 -0.56 16.47 3.82
CA ILE A 310 -0.72 15.29 2.97
C ILE A 310 -2.21 15.09 2.73
N SER A 311 -2.62 15.23 1.47
CA SER A 311 -4.00 15.10 1.04
C SER A 311 -4.05 14.63 -0.41
N SER A 312 -5.00 13.76 -0.72
CA SER A 312 -5.36 13.36 -2.08
C SER A 312 -6.61 14.09 -2.60
N ILE A 313 -7.01 15.19 -1.94
CA ILE A 313 -8.21 15.96 -2.28
C ILE A 313 -7.81 17.19 -3.10
N LEU A 314 -8.19 17.20 -4.38
CA LEU A 314 -8.11 18.34 -5.28
C LEU A 314 -9.50 18.58 -5.87
N LEU A 315 -10.22 19.59 -5.35
CA LEU A 315 -11.61 19.85 -5.73
C LEU A 315 -11.74 20.56 -7.08
N ASN A 316 -10.73 21.34 -7.46
CA ASN A 316 -10.71 22.01 -8.75
C ASN A 316 -10.23 21.03 -9.83
N GLU A 317 -10.97 20.95 -10.94
CA GLU A 317 -10.71 19.99 -12.01
C GLU A 317 -9.34 20.23 -12.67
N ARG A 318 -8.93 21.49 -12.81
CA ARG A 318 -7.63 21.85 -13.40
C ARG A 318 -6.47 21.46 -12.49
N ASP A 319 -6.62 21.66 -11.18
CA ASP A 319 -5.60 21.23 -10.21
C ASP A 319 -5.46 19.69 -10.21
N GLN A 320 -6.58 18.96 -10.28
CA GLN A 320 -6.59 17.51 -10.39
C GLN A 320 -5.96 17.01 -11.70
N GLU A 321 -6.21 17.69 -12.82
CA GLU A 321 -5.59 17.38 -14.11
C GLU A 321 -4.07 17.55 -14.05
N ILE A 322 -3.58 18.69 -13.53
CA ILE A 322 -2.13 18.95 -13.36
C ILE A 322 -1.49 17.87 -12.48
N HIS A 323 -2.17 17.49 -11.39
CA HIS A 323 -1.68 16.41 -10.54
C HIS A 323 -1.62 15.07 -11.27
N ASN A 324 -2.63 14.74 -12.08
CA ASN A 324 -2.62 13.53 -12.89
C ASN A 324 -1.51 13.54 -13.94
N GLU A 325 -1.23 14.67 -14.60
CA GLU A 325 -0.12 14.83 -15.53
C GLU A 325 1.24 14.56 -14.83
N HIS A 326 1.43 15.11 -13.62
CA HIS A 326 2.61 14.83 -12.78
C HIS A 326 2.75 13.35 -12.41
N LEU A 327 1.65 12.68 -12.06
CA LEU A 327 1.66 11.24 -11.80
C LEU A 327 2.04 10.44 -13.06
N VAL A 328 1.52 10.83 -14.22
CA VAL A 328 1.88 10.20 -15.51
C VAL A 328 3.37 10.35 -15.79
N GLU A 329 3.94 11.55 -15.62
CA GLU A 329 5.39 11.75 -15.77
C GLU A 329 6.19 10.86 -14.81
N LYS A 330 5.72 10.70 -13.56
CA LYS A 330 6.31 9.77 -12.59
C LYS A 330 6.26 8.32 -13.09
N TYR A 331 5.15 7.88 -13.67
CA TYR A 331 5.02 6.54 -14.20
C TYR A 331 5.88 6.29 -15.43
N GLU A 332 6.06 7.28 -16.30
CA GLU A 332 7.00 7.18 -17.42
C GLU A 332 8.45 7.05 -16.94
N ARG A 333 8.84 7.76 -15.87
CA ARG A 333 10.15 7.53 -15.24
C ARG A 333 10.31 6.11 -14.70
N MET A 334 9.29 5.58 -14.02
CA MET A 334 9.30 4.19 -13.55
C MET A 334 9.46 3.22 -14.72
N LYS A 335 8.69 3.38 -15.81
CA LYS A 335 8.81 2.55 -17.02
C LYS A 335 10.21 2.59 -17.64
N ALA A 336 10.87 3.74 -17.62
CA ALA A 336 12.20 3.88 -18.20
C ALA A 336 13.34 3.27 -17.34
N THR A 337 13.14 3.12 -16.02
CA THR A 337 14.25 2.82 -15.10
C THR A 337 14.05 1.54 -14.29
N GLU A 338 12.81 1.09 -14.11
CA GLU A 338 12.46 -0.02 -13.22
C GLU A 338 12.00 -1.27 -13.96
N GLN A 339 12.23 -1.37 -15.27
CA GLN A 339 12.05 -2.63 -16.00
C GLN A 339 13.11 -3.65 -15.56
N ARG A 340 12.69 -4.82 -15.07
CA ARG A 340 13.61 -5.87 -14.62
C ARG A 340 13.18 -7.24 -15.14
N SER A 341 14.13 -7.98 -15.71
CA SER A 341 13.95 -9.37 -16.13
C SER A 341 15.19 -10.21 -15.81
N ARG A 342 15.03 -11.53 -15.87
CA ARG A 342 16.12 -12.51 -15.85
C ARG A 342 15.96 -13.45 -17.03
N ARG A 343 17.08 -13.75 -17.69
CA ARG A 343 17.14 -14.66 -18.83
C ARG A 343 17.99 -15.87 -18.48
N HIS A 344 17.54 -17.06 -18.84
CA HIS A 344 18.28 -18.30 -18.65
C HIS A 344 18.09 -19.24 -19.85
N GLY A 345 19.15 -19.57 -20.56
CA GLY A 345 19.03 -20.43 -21.75
C GLY A 345 20.06 -20.12 -22.81
N ASP A 346 19.80 -20.60 -24.02
CA ASP A 346 20.66 -20.35 -25.18
C ASP A 346 20.54 -18.90 -25.65
N GLU A 347 21.65 -18.27 -26.05
CA GLU A 347 21.65 -16.87 -26.52
C GLU A 347 20.85 -16.68 -27.83
N LYS A 348 20.85 -17.71 -28.69
CA LYS A 348 20.12 -17.73 -29.96
C LYS A 348 18.90 -18.65 -29.88
N ALA A 349 18.09 -18.46 -28.85
CA ALA A 349 16.86 -19.21 -28.69
C ALA A 349 15.86 -18.84 -29.79
N GLU A 350 15.21 -19.82 -30.40
CA GLU A 350 14.11 -19.59 -31.34
C GLU A 350 12.73 -19.72 -30.65
N ILE A 351 12.71 -20.41 -29.50
CA ILE A 351 11.55 -20.57 -28.63
C ILE A 351 11.87 -19.94 -27.27
N LEU A 352 11.00 -19.05 -26.81
CA LEU A 352 11.09 -18.45 -25.48
C LEU A 352 9.99 -19.00 -24.57
N VAL A 353 10.34 -19.48 -23.39
CA VAL A 353 9.38 -19.81 -22.34
C VAL A 353 9.30 -18.63 -21.38
N MET A 354 8.11 -18.08 -21.14
CA MET A 354 7.89 -16.99 -20.20
C MET A 354 7.11 -17.47 -18.99
N ALA A 355 7.61 -17.17 -17.79
CA ALA A 355 6.95 -17.48 -16.54
C ALA A 355 7.40 -16.51 -15.44
N CYS A 356 6.51 -16.22 -14.48
CA CYS A 356 6.85 -15.52 -13.24
C CYS A 356 6.49 -16.38 -12.02
N ASN A 357 6.87 -15.94 -10.81
CA ASN A 357 6.69 -16.65 -9.54
C ASN A 357 7.05 -18.16 -9.58
N THR A 358 6.33 -19.02 -8.84
CA THR A 358 6.62 -20.46 -8.76
C THR A 358 6.67 -21.16 -10.13
N PRO A 359 5.78 -20.88 -11.11
CA PRO A 359 5.89 -21.44 -12.46
C PRO A 359 7.24 -21.24 -13.14
N THR A 360 7.98 -20.18 -12.82
CA THR A 360 9.35 -19.95 -13.32
C THR A 360 10.29 -21.10 -12.97
N ARG A 361 10.13 -21.70 -11.78
CA ARG A 361 10.98 -22.80 -11.33
C ARG A 361 10.74 -24.07 -12.15
N MET A 362 9.47 -24.36 -12.45
CA MET A 362 9.09 -25.50 -13.29
C MET A 362 9.55 -25.28 -14.74
N ALA A 363 9.37 -24.07 -15.25
CA ALA A 363 9.85 -23.68 -16.57
C ALA A 363 11.37 -23.78 -16.70
N LYS A 364 12.11 -23.40 -15.64
CA LYS A 364 13.57 -23.54 -15.63
C LYS A 364 14.01 -24.99 -15.73
N GLY A 365 13.40 -25.90 -14.97
CA GLY A 365 13.67 -27.34 -15.07
C GLY A 365 13.41 -27.88 -16.49
N ALA A 366 12.26 -27.51 -17.06
CA ALA A 366 11.88 -27.91 -18.42
C ALA A 366 12.87 -27.40 -19.47
N VAL A 367 13.27 -26.13 -19.40
CA VAL A 367 14.26 -25.53 -20.30
C VAL A 367 15.61 -26.22 -20.16
N GLU A 368 16.08 -26.49 -18.94
CA GLU A 368 17.35 -27.22 -18.74
C GLU A 368 17.29 -28.64 -19.34
N THR A 369 16.16 -29.34 -19.18
CA THR A 369 15.96 -30.67 -19.74
C THR A 369 15.97 -30.65 -21.28
N LEU A 370 15.17 -29.78 -21.91
CA LEU A 370 15.09 -29.68 -23.37
C LEU A 370 16.40 -29.18 -24.01
N ARG A 371 17.16 -28.33 -23.31
CA ARG A 371 18.49 -27.92 -23.77
C ARG A 371 19.50 -29.06 -23.79
N ARG A 372 19.44 -29.99 -22.82
CA ARG A 372 20.27 -31.22 -22.86
C ARG A 372 19.92 -32.11 -24.04
N GLU A 373 18.70 -31.99 -24.58
CA GLU A 373 18.25 -32.67 -25.79
C GLU A 373 18.62 -31.90 -27.08
N GLY A 374 19.29 -30.75 -26.97
CA GLY A 374 19.79 -29.97 -28.11
C GLY A 374 18.79 -28.98 -28.70
N MET A 375 17.66 -28.71 -28.04
CA MET A 375 16.71 -27.69 -28.51
C MET A 375 17.21 -26.27 -28.19
N PRO A 376 17.15 -25.31 -29.13
CA PRO A 376 17.58 -23.93 -28.92
C PRO A 376 16.47 -23.09 -28.28
N LEU A 377 16.40 -23.08 -26.95
CA LEU A 377 15.37 -22.37 -26.19
C LEU A 377 15.91 -21.65 -24.96
N ALA A 378 15.15 -20.66 -24.48
CA ALA A 378 15.46 -19.92 -23.27
C ALA A 378 14.22 -19.65 -22.42
N LEU A 379 14.45 -19.42 -21.13
CA LEU A 379 13.49 -18.91 -20.16
C LEU A 379 13.67 -17.39 -20.03
N PHE A 380 12.57 -16.67 -20.11
CA PHE A 380 12.45 -15.26 -19.76
C PHE A 380 11.56 -15.10 -18.54
N GLN A 381 12.14 -14.60 -17.46
CA GLN A 381 11.42 -14.29 -16.22
C GLN A 381 11.24 -12.76 -16.13
N PRO A 382 10.02 -12.24 -16.23
CA PRO A 382 9.76 -10.86 -15.82
C PRO A 382 9.89 -10.78 -14.29
N VAL A 383 10.86 -10.00 -13.81
CA VAL A 383 11.04 -9.70 -12.39
C VAL A 383 10.11 -8.59 -11.95
N THR A 384 9.75 -7.69 -12.89
CA THR A 384 8.67 -6.71 -12.73
C THR A 384 7.52 -7.10 -13.66
N LEU A 385 6.29 -7.04 -13.14
CA LEU A 385 5.08 -7.19 -13.95
C LEU A 385 4.54 -5.83 -14.38
N TRP A 386 4.75 -4.82 -13.52
CA TRP A 386 4.66 -3.42 -13.90
C TRP A 386 5.84 -2.64 -13.29
N PRO A 387 6.57 -1.81 -14.06
CA PRO A 387 6.54 -1.77 -15.52
C PRO A 387 7.02 -3.11 -16.12
N PHE A 388 6.35 -3.57 -17.17
CA PHE A 388 6.70 -4.82 -17.84
C PHE A 388 8.04 -4.66 -18.56
N PRO A 389 8.98 -5.63 -18.48
CA PRO A 389 10.35 -5.51 -19.00
C PRO A 389 10.43 -5.75 -20.51
N ILE A 390 9.69 -4.93 -21.27
CA ILE A 390 9.57 -5.01 -22.72
C ILE A 390 10.88 -4.70 -23.44
N ASP A 391 11.73 -3.83 -22.90
CA ASP A 391 12.98 -3.42 -23.54
C ASP A 391 13.94 -4.63 -23.69
N ALA A 392 14.00 -5.46 -22.65
CA ALA A 392 14.81 -6.68 -22.67
C ALA A 392 14.26 -7.72 -23.64
N LEU A 393 12.93 -7.83 -23.75
CA LEU A 393 12.29 -8.77 -24.67
C LEU A 393 12.42 -8.32 -26.13
N ALA A 394 12.27 -7.01 -26.38
CA ALA A 394 12.41 -6.39 -27.70
C ALA A 394 13.80 -6.66 -28.32
N ALA A 395 14.85 -6.64 -27.48
CA ALA A 395 16.23 -6.85 -27.92
C ALA A 395 16.50 -8.23 -28.53
N GLU A 396 15.68 -9.25 -28.23
CA GLU A 396 15.81 -10.59 -28.82
C GLU A 396 14.62 -11.01 -29.68
N TRP A 397 13.61 -10.14 -29.85
CA TRP A 397 12.33 -10.45 -30.47
C TRP A 397 12.46 -11.00 -31.91
N GLU A 398 13.35 -10.42 -32.71
CA GLU A 398 13.57 -10.85 -34.11
C GLU A 398 14.11 -12.27 -34.25
N ASN A 399 14.75 -12.80 -33.21
CA ASN A 399 15.27 -14.18 -33.21
C ASN A 399 14.19 -15.21 -32.85
N LEU A 400 13.08 -14.75 -32.27
CA LEU A 400 12.03 -15.61 -31.77
C LEU A 400 11.03 -15.93 -32.88
N SER A 401 10.52 -17.16 -32.86
CA SER A 401 9.40 -17.58 -33.70
C SER A 401 8.21 -18.01 -32.86
N ASP A 402 8.46 -18.55 -31.66
CA ASP A 402 7.42 -18.95 -30.73
C ASP A 402 7.74 -18.49 -29.31
N LEU A 403 6.71 -18.11 -28.57
CA LEU A 403 6.76 -17.79 -27.15
C LEU A 403 5.70 -18.61 -26.42
N VAL A 404 6.09 -19.36 -25.39
CA VAL A 404 5.21 -20.17 -24.55
C VAL A 404 5.04 -19.49 -23.20
N VAL A 405 3.87 -18.93 -22.93
CA VAL A 405 3.52 -18.37 -21.62
C VAL A 405 3.05 -19.49 -20.71
N VAL A 406 3.74 -19.65 -19.58
CA VAL A 406 3.43 -20.65 -18.54
C VAL A 406 2.98 -19.92 -17.29
N GLU A 407 1.71 -20.11 -16.92
CA GLU A 407 1.11 -19.39 -15.80
C GLU A 407 0.06 -20.24 -15.06
N ALA A 408 -0.13 -19.92 -13.79
CA ALA A 408 -1.21 -20.43 -12.97
C ALA A 408 -2.33 -19.38 -12.85
N SER A 409 -2.82 -18.92 -13.99
CA SER A 409 -3.91 -17.95 -14.09
C SER A 409 -4.71 -18.17 -15.37
N ASN A 410 -5.81 -17.44 -15.54
CA ASN A 410 -6.64 -17.50 -16.74
C ASN A 410 -6.08 -16.74 -17.96
N GLY A 411 -4.86 -16.22 -17.91
CA GLY A 411 -4.28 -15.41 -19.00
C GLY A 411 -3.65 -14.09 -18.57
N GLN A 412 -3.56 -13.80 -17.28
CA GLN A 412 -3.22 -12.45 -16.82
C GLN A 412 -1.78 -12.05 -17.09
N LEU A 413 -0.83 -12.99 -17.06
CA LEU A 413 0.54 -12.71 -17.49
C LEU A 413 0.60 -12.50 -19.00
N GLU A 414 -0.13 -13.33 -19.76
CA GLU A 414 -0.23 -13.18 -21.22
C GLU A 414 -0.84 -11.83 -21.61
N ASP A 415 -1.85 -11.35 -20.88
CA ASP A 415 -2.48 -10.05 -21.12
C ASP A 415 -1.48 -8.89 -20.93
N GLU A 416 -0.69 -8.90 -19.85
CA GLU A 416 0.36 -7.89 -19.65
C GLU A 416 1.44 -7.97 -20.74
N LEU A 417 1.84 -9.18 -21.15
CA LEU A 417 2.75 -9.39 -22.28
C LEU A 417 2.18 -8.79 -23.56
N ARG A 418 0.94 -9.16 -23.94
CA ARG A 418 0.31 -8.71 -25.18
C ARG A 418 0.13 -7.20 -25.22
N LEU A 419 -0.23 -6.60 -24.09
CA LEU A 419 -0.34 -5.15 -23.96
C LEU A 419 1.02 -4.47 -24.14
N ALA A 420 2.08 -4.99 -23.51
CA ALA A 420 3.43 -4.48 -23.66
C ALA A 420 3.94 -4.60 -25.11
N LEU A 421 3.71 -5.74 -25.77
CA LEU A 421 4.05 -5.96 -27.18
C LEU A 421 3.31 -4.99 -28.10
N HIS A 422 2.01 -4.75 -27.85
CA HIS A 422 1.23 -3.80 -28.64
C HIS A 422 1.80 -2.38 -28.54
N HIS A 423 2.11 -1.91 -27.32
CA HIS A 423 2.71 -0.59 -27.11
C HIS A 423 4.12 -0.46 -27.72
N ALA A 424 4.88 -1.55 -27.78
CA ALA A 424 6.19 -1.59 -28.43
C ALA A 424 6.13 -1.90 -29.93
N GLU A 425 4.93 -2.01 -30.51
CA GLU A 425 4.70 -2.34 -31.93
C GLU A 425 5.37 -3.66 -32.39
N LEU A 426 5.54 -4.61 -31.46
CA LEU A 426 6.15 -5.91 -31.72
C LEU A 426 5.11 -6.94 -32.16
N SER A 427 5.38 -7.62 -33.26
CA SER A 427 4.53 -8.67 -33.84
C SER A 427 5.35 -9.77 -34.52
N GLY A 428 4.69 -10.81 -35.05
CA GLY A 428 5.34 -11.88 -35.82
C GLY A 428 5.68 -13.15 -35.04
N VAL A 429 5.87 -13.05 -33.72
CA VAL A 429 6.09 -14.23 -32.85
C VAL A 429 4.74 -14.87 -32.50
N ARG A 430 4.64 -16.20 -32.65
CA ARG A 430 3.45 -16.96 -32.26
C ARG A 430 3.43 -17.16 -30.74
N ILE A 431 2.37 -16.72 -30.09
CA ILE A 431 2.20 -16.84 -28.64
C ILE A 431 1.33 -18.05 -28.34
N HIS A 432 1.88 -18.97 -27.56
CA HIS A 432 1.25 -20.19 -27.05
C HIS A 432 1.09 -20.07 -25.54
N ASN A 433 0.15 -20.82 -24.97
CA ASN A 433 -0.05 -20.85 -23.52
C ASN A 433 -0.12 -22.27 -22.96
N LEU A 434 0.30 -22.38 -21.71
CA LEU A 434 0.05 -23.50 -20.81
C LEU A 434 -0.46 -22.90 -19.50
N ARG A 435 -1.74 -23.14 -19.22
CA ARG A 435 -2.46 -22.51 -18.12
C ARG A 435 -3.05 -23.55 -17.20
N HIS A 436 -2.95 -23.28 -15.91
CA HIS A 436 -3.75 -23.93 -14.87
C HIS A 436 -4.35 -22.88 -13.94
N MET A 437 -5.34 -23.27 -13.16
CA MET A 437 -6.10 -22.37 -12.28
C MET A 437 -6.55 -23.12 -11.02
N GLY A 438 -7.08 -22.38 -10.04
CA GLY A 438 -7.75 -22.92 -8.87
C GLY A 438 -6.82 -23.64 -7.89
N GLY A 439 -5.52 -23.32 -7.89
CA GLY A 439 -4.54 -23.98 -7.03
C GLY A 439 -3.62 -24.99 -7.73
N VAL A 440 -3.87 -25.26 -9.01
CA VAL A 440 -3.05 -26.17 -9.82
C VAL A 440 -1.98 -25.34 -10.55
N LEU A 441 -0.73 -25.80 -10.46
CA LEU A 441 0.40 -25.18 -11.16
C LEU A 441 0.82 -26.03 -12.36
N PRO A 442 1.28 -25.41 -13.47
CA PRO A 442 1.93 -26.12 -14.55
C PRO A 442 3.15 -26.93 -14.07
N THR A 443 3.21 -28.19 -14.45
CA THR A 443 4.32 -29.09 -14.11
C THR A 443 5.44 -29.03 -15.15
N GLU A 444 6.65 -29.44 -14.74
CA GLU A 444 7.79 -29.54 -15.67
C GLU A 444 7.48 -30.43 -16.89
N ALA A 445 6.79 -31.57 -16.67
CA ALA A 445 6.43 -32.51 -17.73
C ALA A 445 5.47 -31.89 -18.76
N GLU A 446 4.45 -31.16 -18.31
CA GLU A 446 3.51 -30.47 -19.21
C GLU A 446 4.19 -29.36 -20.02
N ILE A 447 5.13 -28.64 -19.40
CA ILE A 447 5.91 -27.61 -20.09
C ILE A 447 6.78 -28.26 -21.18
N ILE A 448 7.45 -29.37 -20.87
CA ILE A 448 8.24 -30.14 -21.84
C ILE A 448 7.38 -30.60 -23.01
N GLU A 449 6.21 -31.20 -22.73
CA GLU A 449 5.28 -31.65 -23.76
C GLU A 449 4.80 -30.50 -24.64
N LYS A 450 4.41 -29.38 -24.02
CA LYS A 450 3.94 -28.19 -24.74
C LYS A 450 5.02 -27.62 -25.65
N VAL A 451 6.26 -27.49 -25.17
CA VAL A 451 7.36 -26.95 -25.99
C VAL A 451 7.71 -27.89 -27.14
N ARG A 452 7.70 -29.22 -26.93
CA ARG A 452 7.89 -30.20 -28.01
C ARG A 452 6.79 -30.11 -29.06
N PHE A 453 5.54 -29.97 -28.63
CA PHE A 453 4.41 -29.77 -29.54
C PHE A 453 4.62 -28.52 -30.41
N VAL A 454 4.97 -27.38 -29.80
CA VAL A 454 5.23 -26.12 -30.51
C VAL A 454 6.42 -26.23 -31.47
N ALA A 455 7.49 -26.93 -31.08
CA ALA A 455 8.62 -27.17 -31.96
C ALA A 455 8.27 -28.09 -33.14
N GLY A 456 7.41 -29.08 -32.92
CA GLY A 456 6.93 -30.01 -33.95
C GLY A 456 6.00 -29.37 -34.98
N GLU A 457 5.27 -28.30 -34.64
CA GLU A 457 4.49 -27.51 -35.62
C GLU A 457 5.36 -26.75 -36.64
N ARG A 458 6.69 -26.77 -36.49
CA ARG A 458 7.65 -26.16 -37.43
C ARG A 458 8.16 -27.12 -38.51
N SER A 459 8.12 -28.42 -38.24
CA SER A 459 8.56 -29.49 -39.16
C SER A 459 7.42 -29.97 -40.03
#